data_AF-A0A969E2Z6-F1
#
_entry.id   AF-A0A969E2Z6-F1
#
_cell.length_a   1.000
_cell.length_b   1.000
_cell.length_c   1.000
_cell.angle_alpha   90.00
_cell.angle_beta   90.00
_cell.angle_gamma   90.00
#
_symmetry.space_group_name_H-M   'P 1'
#
loop_
_entity.id
_entity.type
_entity.pdbx_description
1 polymer ?
#
loop_
_entity_poly.entity_id
_entity_poly.type
_entity_poly.pdbx_seq_one_letter_code
_entity_poly.pdbx_strand_id
1 'polypeptide(L)'
;MIINVLQQIKMSENKEFLIKIYEKLTDNVKQLEDVRFKLLAIVPSVTAVGIKELYGVKTESNVKVLFAALGIVITSAIFIYELRNRQILKALNNRKNVMESSLGELPENFLKELDSKGFIKHGVAMNLIYISSIVSWAFFLL
;
A
#
# COMPACT_ATOMS: atom_id res chain seq x y z
N MET A 1 -39.99 -31.91 3.30
CA MET A 1 -39.72 -30.97 4.41
C MET A 1 -38.26 -31.03 4.87
N ILE A 2 -37.71 -32.21 5.21
CA ILE A 2 -36.32 -32.37 5.70
C ILE A 2 -35.25 -31.92 4.69
N ILE A 3 -35.44 -32.19 3.39
CA ILE A 3 -34.49 -31.80 2.32
C ILE A 3 -34.32 -30.28 2.22
N ASN A 4 -35.40 -29.51 2.39
CA ASN A 4 -35.34 -28.03 2.39
C ASN A 4 -34.59 -27.47 3.61
N VAL A 5 -34.74 -28.11 4.78
CA VAL A 5 -34.05 -27.70 6.01
C VAL A 5 -32.55 -27.97 5.89
N LEU A 6 -32.15 -29.12 5.36
CA LEU A 6 -30.74 -29.44 5.11
C LEU A 6 -30.11 -28.52 4.06
N GLN A 7 -30.87 -28.13 3.02
CA GLN A 7 -30.40 -27.13 2.06
C GLN A 7 -30.23 -25.76 2.70
N GLN A 8 -31.15 -25.31 3.56
CA GLN A 8 -31.03 -24.03 4.27
C GLN A 8 -29.85 -24.01 5.23
N ILE A 9 -29.61 -25.09 6.00
CA ILE A 9 -28.46 -25.21 6.91
C ILE A 9 -27.14 -25.15 6.14
N LYS A 10 -27.04 -25.88 5.01
CA LYS A 10 -25.86 -25.85 4.15
C LYS A 10 -25.64 -24.48 3.51
N MET A 11 -26.72 -23.77 3.18
CA MET A 11 -26.66 -22.40 2.66
C MET A 11 -26.22 -21.40 3.73
N SER A 12 -26.68 -21.55 4.98
CA SER A 12 -26.27 -20.68 6.10
C SER A 12 -24.82 -20.90 6.51
N GLU A 13 -24.35 -22.16 6.56
CA GLU A 13 -22.94 -22.48 6.81
C GLU A 13 -22.04 -21.91 5.70
N ASN A 14 -22.45 -22.04 4.43
CA ASN A 14 -21.73 -21.45 3.31
C ASN A 14 -21.69 -19.92 3.40
N LYS A 15 -22.78 -19.27 3.84
CA LYS A 15 -22.82 -17.81 4.01
C LYS A 15 -21.90 -17.34 5.13
N GLU A 16 -21.92 -18.02 6.28
CA GLU A 16 -21.03 -17.68 7.41
C GLU A 16 -19.55 -17.86 7.03
N PHE A 17 -19.23 -18.93 6.30
CA PHE A 17 -17.88 -19.16 5.78
C PHE A 17 -17.44 -18.06 4.80
N LEU A 18 -18.31 -17.65 3.87
CA LEU A 18 -18.03 -16.56 2.93
C LEU A 18 -17.83 -15.21 3.64
N ILE A 19 -18.61 -14.92 4.67
CA ILE A 19 -18.45 -13.71 5.50
C ILE A 19 -17.08 -13.74 6.19
N LYS A 20 -16.68 -14.85 6.81
CA LYS A 20 -15.34 -14.96 7.45
C LYS A 20 -14.19 -14.75 6.46
N ILE A 21 -14.31 -15.25 5.23
CA ILE A 21 -13.32 -15.00 4.19
C ILE A 21 -13.30 -13.52 3.80
N TYR A 22 -14.46 -12.90 3.65
CA TYR A 22 -14.59 -11.49 3.30
C TYR A 22 -14.00 -10.57 4.38
N GLU A 23 -14.28 -10.85 5.66
CA GLU A 23 -13.67 -10.16 6.80
C GLU A 23 -12.15 -10.28 6.76
N LYS A 24 -11.63 -11.50 6.60
CA LYS A 24 -10.19 -11.73 6.52
C LYS A 24 -9.53 -11.02 5.34
N LEU A 25 -10.21 -10.95 4.21
CA LEU A 25 -9.75 -10.25 3.02
C LEU A 25 -9.68 -8.74 3.26
N THR A 26 -10.71 -8.18 3.90
CA THR A 26 -10.79 -6.75 4.25
C THR A 26 -9.71 -6.37 5.27
N ASP A 27 -9.47 -7.22 6.27
CA ASP A 27 -8.36 -7.03 7.22
C ASP A 27 -7.00 -7.00 6.53
N ASN A 28 -6.76 -7.91 5.59
CA ASN A 28 -5.50 -7.94 4.84
C ASN A 28 -5.33 -6.66 4.00
N VAL A 29 -6.40 -6.17 3.37
CA VAL A 29 -6.39 -4.90 2.61
C VAL A 29 -6.01 -3.75 3.54
N LYS A 30 -6.68 -3.62 4.69
CA LYS A 30 -6.40 -2.58 5.67
C LYS A 30 -4.96 -2.62 6.18
N GLN A 31 -4.45 -3.81 6.51
CA GLN A 31 -3.06 -3.97 6.94
C GLN A 31 -2.06 -3.54 5.87
N LEU A 32 -2.31 -3.88 4.60
CA LEU A 32 -1.48 -3.42 3.48
C LEU A 32 -1.51 -1.90 3.37
N GLU A 33 -2.68 -1.27 3.41
CA GLU A 33 -2.82 0.18 3.34
C GLU A 33 -2.11 0.89 4.50
N ASP A 34 -2.22 0.37 5.72
CA ASP A 34 -1.54 0.91 6.91
C ASP A 34 -0.01 0.87 6.75
N VAL A 35 0.56 -0.23 6.24
CA VAL A 35 2.00 -0.33 5.99
C VAL A 35 2.43 0.67 4.92
N ARG A 36 1.67 0.78 3.82
CA ARG A 36 1.98 1.71 2.72
C ARG A 36 1.93 3.16 3.19
N PHE A 37 0.94 3.52 4.02
CA PHE A 37 0.85 4.84 4.63
C PHE A 37 2.05 5.15 5.53
N LYS A 38 2.46 4.19 6.37
CA LYS A 38 3.66 4.33 7.22
C LYS A 38 4.92 4.53 6.38
N LEU A 39 5.11 3.76 5.30
CA LEU A 39 6.25 3.94 4.39
C LEU A 39 6.22 5.31 3.72
N LEU A 40 5.04 5.76 3.28
CA LEU A 40 4.85 7.07 2.67
C LEU A 40 5.19 8.22 3.63
N ALA A 41 4.98 8.06 4.93
CA ALA A 41 5.37 9.04 5.93
C ALA A 41 6.87 8.96 6.27
N ILE A 42 7.43 7.76 6.41
CA ILE A 42 8.81 7.53 6.84
C ILE A 42 9.81 7.99 5.78
N VAL A 43 9.63 7.62 4.52
CA VAL A 43 10.60 7.90 3.44
C VAL A 43 10.91 9.39 3.28
N PRO A 44 9.92 10.28 3.09
CA PRO A 44 10.20 11.72 2.96
C PRO A 44 10.72 12.32 4.27
N SER A 45 10.27 11.84 5.44
CA SER A 45 10.74 12.34 6.74
C SER A 45 12.22 12.02 6.97
N VAL A 46 12.61 10.76 6.77
CA VAL A 46 14.01 10.31 6.90
C VAL A 46 14.88 10.99 5.85
N THR A 47 14.38 11.15 4.63
CA THR A 47 15.10 11.87 3.57
C THR A 47 15.33 13.33 3.94
N ALA A 48 14.31 14.04 4.45
CA ALA A 48 14.47 15.42 4.89
C ALA A 48 15.49 15.58 6.02
N VAL A 49 15.46 14.69 7.02
CA VAL A 49 16.46 14.67 8.11
C VAL A 49 17.85 14.37 7.55
N GLY A 50 17.98 13.38 6.67
CA GLY A 50 19.25 13.00 6.05
C GLY A 50 19.88 14.13 5.25
N ILE A 51 19.09 14.83 4.43
CA ILE A 51 19.53 16.01 3.68
C ILE A 51 20.04 17.09 4.65
N LYS A 52 19.27 17.39 5.72
CA LYS A 52 19.66 18.39 6.72
C LYS A 52 21.02 18.06 7.35
N GLU A 53 21.24 16.81 7.73
CA GLU A 53 22.51 16.38 8.33
C GLU A 53 23.67 16.42 7.32
N LEU A 54 23.45 15.99 6.08
CA LEU A 54 24.49 16.03 5.05
C LEU A 54 24.92 17.46 4.67
N TYR A 55 24.01 18.43 4.72
CA TYR A 55 24.32 19.85 4.54
C TYR A 55 24.96 20.49 5.78
N GLY A 56 24.53 20.12 6.99
CA GLY A 56 24.91 20.79 8.23
C GLY A 56 26.30 20.44 8.77
N VAL A 57 26.79 19.23 8.50
CA VAL A 57 28.04 18.73 9.11
C VAL A 57 29.24 18.88 8.16
N LYS A 58 30.37 19.35 8.70
CA LYS A 58 31.70 19.27 8.06
C LYS A 58 32.22 17.82 8.10
N THR A 59 31.47 16.90 7.52
CA THR A 59 31.85 15.50 7.37
C THR A 59 32.76 15.33 6.16
N GLU A 60 33.69 14.38 6.23
CA GLU A 60 34.51 13.96 5.09
C GLU A 60 33.64 13.59 3.88
N SER A 61 34.09 13.98 2.69
CA SER A 61 33.36 13.78 1.43
C SER A 61 33.01 12.30 1.19
N ASN A 62 33.94 11.39 1.44
CA ASN A 62 33.72 9.95 1.27
C ASN A 62 32.57 9.40 2.13
N VAL A 63 32.43 9.90 3.36
CA VAL A 63 31.37 9.50 4.28
C VAL A 63 30.01 10.00 3.77
N LYS A 64 29.95 11.25 3.27
CA LYS A 64 28.72 11.79 2.68
C LYS A 64 28.25 10.98 1.47
N VAL A 65 29.19 10.62 0.58
CA VAL A 65 28.91 9.78 -0.60
C VAL A 65 28.38 8.40 -0.18
N LEU A 66 28.98 7.78 0.84
CA LEU A 66 28.52 6.48 1.35
C LEU A 66 27.07 6.56 1.89
N PHE A 67 26.77 7.58 2.70
CA PHE A 67 25.41 7.79 3.21
C PHE A 67 24.40 8.07 2.10
N ALA A 68 24.77 8.87 1.10
CA ALA A 68 23.95 9.14 -0.07
C ALA A 68 23.65 7.86 -0.86
N ALA A 69 24.67 7.03 -1.11
CA ALA A 69 24.51 5.74 -1.80
C ALA A 69 23.57 4.80 -1.03
N LEU A 70 23.71 4.71 0.30
CA LEU A 70 22.80 3.95 1.15
C LEU A 70 21.37 4.47 1.09
N GLY A 71 21.19 5.80 1.12
CA GLY A 71 19.89 6.46 0.97
C GLY A 71 19.19 6.08 -0.33
N ILE A 72 19.91 6.07 -1.46
CA ILE A 72 19.38 5.63 -2.76
C ILE A 72 18.95 4.16 -2.72
N VAL A 73 19.82 3.28 -2.23
CA VAL A 73 19.55 1.83 -2.21
C VAL A 73 18.33 1.52 -1.35
N ILE A 74 18.27 2.06 -0.13
CA ILE A 74 17.17 1.84 0.81
C ILE A 74 15.87 2.40 0.23
N THR A 75 15.88 3.65 -0.26
CA THR A 75 14.67 4.28 -0.82
C THR A 75 14.18 3.52 -2.05
N SER A 76 15.08 3.05 -2.91
CA SER A 76 14.74 2.24 -4.08
C SER A 76 14.15 0.88 -3.69
N ALA A 77 14.71 0.22 -2.68
CA ALA A 77 14.19 -1.04 -2.17
C ALA A 77 12.76 -0.88 -1.63
N ILE A 78 12.52 0.19 -0.86
CA ILE A 78 11.17 0.51 -0.36
C ILE A 78 10.23 0.82 -1.53
N PHE A 79 10.68 1.55 -2.55
CA PHE A 79 9.86 1.86 -3.73
C PHE A 79 9.47 0.60 -4.53
N ILE A 80 10.40 -0.34 -4.71
CA ILE A 80 10.12 -1.64 -5.35
C ILE A 80 9.13 -2.46 -4.50
N TYR A 81 9.30 -2.46 -3.18
CA TYR A 81 8.37 -3.10 -2.27
C TYR A 81 6.96 -2.49 -2.38
N GLU A 82 6.85 -1.16 -2.42
CA GLU A 82 5.60 -0.44 -2.62
C GLU A 82 4.93 -0.79 -3.96
N LEU A 83 5.71 -0.88 -5.05
CA LEU A 83 5.24 -1.32 -6.36
C LEU A 83 4.61 -2.71 -6.32
N ARG A 84 5.25 -3.66 -5.62
CA ARG A 84 4.72 -5.02 -5.43
C ARG A 84 3.43 -4.99 -4.59
N ASN A 85 3.40 -4.21 -3.52
CA ASN A 85 2.21 -4.08 -2.67
C ASN A 85 1.01 -3.52 -3.43
N ARG A 86 1.22 -2.59 -4.37
CA ARG A 86 0.14 -2.10 -5.25
C ARG A 86 -0.47 -3.20 -6.10
N GLN A 87 0.36 -4.11 -6.63
CA GLN A 87 -0.13 -5.26 -7.41
C GLN A 87 -0.96 -6.20 -6.54
N ILE A 88 -0.48 -6.50 -5.33
CA ILE A 88 -1.20 -7.36 -4.37
C ILE A 88 -2.52 -6.72 -3.98
N LEU A 89 -2.53 -5.44 -3.63
CA LEU A 89 -3.74 -4.71 -3.26
C LEU A 89 -4.78 -4.73 -4.38
N LYS A 90 -4.36 -4.48 -5.63
CA LYS A 90 -5.24 -4.57 -6.80
C LYS A 90 -5.85 -5.97 -6.94
N ALA A 91 -5.05 -7.02 -6.74
CA ALA A 91 -5.54 -8.39 -6.79
C ALA A 91 -6.53 -8.71 -5.65
N LEU A 92 -6.27 -8.22 -4.43
CA LEU A 92 -7.18 -8.39 -3.29
C LEU A 92 -8.50 -7.64 -3.50
N ASN A 93 -8.45 -6.40 -4.00
CA ASN A 93 -9.64 -5.61 -4.32
C ASN A 93 -10.48 -6.28 -5.41
N ASN A 94 -9.85 -6.83 -6.46
CA ASN A 94 -10.58 -7.58 -7.47
C ASN A 94 -11.31 -8.80 -6.88
N ARG A 95 -10.64 -9.56 -5.99
CA ARG A 95 -11.26 -10.71 -5.31
C ARG A 95 -12.40 -10.28 -4.39
N LYS A 96 -12.23 -9.15 -3.71
CA LYS A 96 -13.25 -8.56 -2.85
C LYS A 96 -14.50 -8.23 -3.67
N ASN A 97 -14.35 -7.54 -4.80
CA ASN A 97 -15.46 -7.18 -5.67
C ASN A 97 -16.25 -8.41 -6.17
N VAL A 98 -15.56 -9.50 -6.50
CA VAL A 98 -16.20 -10.78 -6.90
C VAL A 98 -16.96 -11.42 -5.73
N MET A 99 -16.43 -11.34 -4.51
CA MET A 99 -17.14 -11.82 -3.31
C MET A 99 -18.36 -10.96 -3.00
N GLU A 100 -18.25 -9.64 -3.12
CA GLU A 100 -19.37 -8.71 -2.91
C GLU A 100 -20.51 -8.97 -3.90
N SER A 101 -20.18 -9.22 -5.17
CA SER A 101 -21.20 -9.58 -6.17
C SER A 101 -21.83 -10.95 -5.91
N SER A 102 -21.12 -11.86 -5.25
CA SER A 102 -21.61 -13.22 -4.92
C SER A 102 -22.45 -13.26 -3.63
N LEU A 103 -22.23 -12.33 -2.69
CA LEU A 103 -22.95 -12.29 -1.42
C LEU A 103 -24.36 -11.69 -1.52
N GLY A 104 -24.64 -10.90 -2.56
CA GLY A 104 -25.94 -10.27 -2.79
C GLY A 104 -26.26 -9.17 -1.76
N GLU A 105 -26.84 -8.05 -2.23
CA GLU A 105 -27.33 -6.93 -1.39
C GLU A 105 -26.32 -6.32 -0.39
N LEU A 106 -25.03 -6.30 -0.69
CA LEU A 106 -24.21 -5.25 -0.09
C LEU A 106 -24.62 -3.92 -0.76
N PRO A 107 -24.78 -2.81 -0.01
CA PRO A 107 -25.14 -1.53 -0.59
C PRO A 107 -24.25 -1.27 -1.81
N GLU A 108 -24.87 -1.04 -2.97
CA GLU A 108 -24.14 -0.60 -4.15
C GLU A 108 -23.23 0.54 -3.69
N ASN A 109 -21.92 0.36 -3.82
CA ASN A 109 -20.88 1.30 -3.39
C ASN A 109 -20.37 1.26 -1.92
N PHE A 110 -20.60 0.20 -1.13
CA PHE A 110 -20.08 0.15 0.27
C PHE A 110 -18.55 0.32 0.36
N LEU A 111 -17.79 -0.20 -0.61
CA LEU A 111 -16.34 -0.03 -0.72
C LEU A 111 -15.89 0.23 -2.16
N LYS A 112 -16.70 0.95 -2.95
CA LYS A 112 -16.22 1.40 -4.26
C LYS A 112 -14.99 2.24 -4.01
N GLU A 113 -13.86 1.81 -4.58
CA GLU A 113 -12.63 2.59 -4.60
C GLU A 113 -13.05 4.01 -4.98
N LEU A 114 -12.96 4.94 -4.03
CA LEU A 114 -13.25 6.34 -4.28
C LEU A 114 -12.14 6.78 -5.22
N ASP A 115 -12.38 6.59 -6.52
CA ASP A 115 -11.49 7.04 -7.57
C ASP A 115 -11.27 8.51 -7.26
N SER A 116 -10.01 8.85 -6.98
CA SER A 116 -9.67 10.15 -6.43
C SER A 116 -10.11 11.18 -7.46
N LYS A 117 -11.27 11.83 -7.25
CA LYS A 117 -11.84 12.85 -8.16
C LYS A 117 -10.98 14.12 -8.25
N GLY A 118 -9.79 14.11 -7.64
CA GLY A 118 -8.82 15.19 -7.68
C GLY A 118 -7.90 15.11 -8.90
N PHE A 119 -7.24 16.23 -9.19
CA PHE A 119 -6.31 16.36 -10.33
C PHE A 119 -5.11 15.41 -10.26
N ILE A 120 -4.76 14.89 -9.08
CA ILE A 120 -3.60 14.02 -8.89
C ILE A 120 -4.08 12.61 -8.56
N LYS A 121 -3.86 11.68 -9.49
CA LYS A 121 -4.05 10.24 -9.25
C LYS A 121 -3.13 9.81 -8.10
N HIS A 122 -3.67 9.05 -7.14
CA HIS A 122 -2.92 8.56 -5.98
C HIS A 122 -1.58 7.88 -6.35
N GLY A 123 -1.56 7.10 -7.45
CA GLY A 123 -0.34 6.48 -7.95
C GLY A 123 0.75 7.47 -8.40
N VAL A 124 0.36 8.61 -8.98
CA VAL A 124 1.29 9.66 -9.43
C VAL A 124 1.93 10.35 -8.23
N ALA A 125 1.12 10.70 -7.21
CA ALA A 125 1.62 11.31 -5.99
C ALA A 125 2.68 10.45 -5.30
N MET A 126 2.42 9.15 -5.16
CA MET A 126 3.40 8.22 -4.59
C MET A 126 4.70 8.17 -5.40
N ASN A 127 4.61 7.99 -6.72
CA ASN A 127 5.80 7.93 -7.56
C ASN A 127 6.63 9.22 -7.43
N LEU A 128 5.97 10.38 -7.36
CA LEU A 128 6.63 11.66 -7.18
C LEU A 128 7.40 11.74 -5.85
N ILE A 129 6.85 11.25 -4.75
CA ILE A 129 7.51 11.23 -3.43
C ILE A 129 8.77 10.34 -3.43
N TYR A 130 8.68 9.15 -4.00
CA TYR A 130 9.83 8.23 -4.04
C TYR A 130 10.91 8.74 -5.00
N ILE A 131 10.54 9.19 -6.19
CA ILE A 131 11.49 9.72 -7.17
C ILE A 131 12.17 10.97 -6.62
N SER A 132 11.42 11.90 -6.01
CA SER A 132 12.03 13.10 -5.42
C SER A 132 13.03 12.74 -4.32
N SER A 133 12.69 11.78 -3.47
CA SER A 133 13.58 11.31 -2.41
C SER A 133 14.86 10.69 -2.98
N ILE A 134 14.75 9.83 -4.00
CA ILE A 134 15.91 9.23 -4.69
C ILE A 134 16.81 10.31 -5.32
N VAL A 135 16.20 11.29 -6.01
CA VAL A 135 16.93 12.40 -6.63
C VAL A 135 17.65 13.24 -5.58
N SER A 136 17.03 13.47 -4.41
CA SER A 136 17.68 14.18 -3.31
C SER A 136 18.91 13.47 -2.79
N TRP A 137 18.90 12.14 -2.70
CA TRP A 137 20.10 11.39 -2.33
C TRP A 137 21.15 11.39 -3.45
N ALA A 138 20.74 11.23 -4.71
CA ALA A 138 21.62 11.25 -5.87
C ALA A 138 22.39 12.58 -6.01
N PHE A 139 21.80 13.69 -5.58
CA PHE A 139 22.46 14.99 -5.55
C PHE A 139 23.79 14.97 -4.77
N PHE A 140 23.88 14.19 -3.68
CA PHE A 140 25.09 14.12 -2.84
C PHE A 140 26.14 13.10 -3.32
N LEU A 141 25.90 12.45 -4.46
CA LEU A 141 26.91 11.63 -5.12
C LEU A 141 27.78 12.43 -6.10
N LEU A 142 27.38 13.68 -6.39
CA LEU A 142 28.08 14.62 -7.26
C LEU A 142 28.98 15.53 -6.41
#